data_AF-X0HNN4-F1
#
_entry.id   AF-X0HNN4-F1
#
_cell.length_a   1.000
_cell.length_b   1.000
_cell.length_c   1.000
_cell.angle_alpha   90.00
_cell.angle_beta   90.00
_cell.angle_gamma   90.00
#
_symmetry.space_group_name_H-M   'P 1'
#
loop_
_entity.id
_entity.type
_entity.pdbx_description
1 polymer ?
#
loop_
_entity_poly.entity_id
_entity_poly.type
_entity_poly.pdbx_seq_one_letter_code
_entity_poly.pdbx_strand_id
1 'polypeptide(L)'
;MKTTTALLALAAAAEGSPLFSKRDANDIFNDKQKFCKGWDLKTVEGVDKLWEDTAAGVSLELFIKSHWEHQNNWVKNLEDQVMGGTDGKSGASGCALIGTSCNPMGGIGCEEQFDKYGKTFVGKNSYWTFQAVKGMHGKFAELHRQLTTETLVNGLKIGQMLKDFSGNENGGGNMKGWLSAAATMGNALGGLVPGVGSGISAGMGILAGIMSGLSLGDDEDDGAATISAGLADLFKSASVKLEDTLRIATGGGRSDDEYNSLPAPKWDTYETKIAKFFNGGWFLLDDDVETVRVTLGSITNNIQKKVANDVMKASKLHLVADKLGGKDSREDCGFSTGRQWLPLRDGEEYCWYIMRNDPNPIREGEWTEVGADIYEKMASFGLGDRETYYKAVIDCALNKGDSDEVDTSNLVQGEIPRCFFNLPAVFVEHDSSTGCGSPFDRQDCDYRKGTPLK
;
A
#
# COMPACT_ATOMS: atom_id res chain seq x y z
N MET A 1 -26.64 39.87 0.52
CA MET A 1 -25.79 40.89 -0.12
C MET A 1 -24.28 40.61 -0.07
N LYS A 2 -23.76 39.70 0.77
CA LYS A 2 -22.32 39.33 0.78
C LYS A 2 -21.90 38.26 -0.24
N THR A 3 -22.83 37.40 -0.67
CA THR A 3 -22.63 36.34 -1.68
C THR A 3 -22.38 36.88 -3.09
N THR A 4 -23.02 38.00 -3.46
CA THR A 4 -22.92 38.62 -4.79
C THR A 4 -21.53 39.19 -5.07
N THR A 5 -20.84 39.70 -4.03
CA THR A 5 -19.49 40.28 -4.14
C THR A 5 -18.41 39.21 -4.28
N ALA A 6 -18.58 38.05 -3.62
CA ALA A 6 -17.69 36.89 -3.79
C ALA A 6 -17.81 36.28 -5.20
N LEU A 7 -19.03 36.22 -5.76
CA LEU A 7 -19.30 35.77 -7.14
C LEU A 7 -18.57 36.61 -8.20
N LEU A 8 -18.56 37.94 -8.03
CA LEU A 8 -17.85 38.87 -8.92
C LEU A 8 -16.32 38.74 -8.80
N ALA A 9 -15.81 38.50 -7.59
CA ALA A 9 -14.38 38.31 -7.35
C ALA A 9 -13.86 36.99 -7.94
N LEU A 10 -14.63 35.90 -7.85
CA LEU A 10 -14.33 34.59 -8.46
C LEU A 10 -14.33 34.65 -9.99
N ALA A 11 -15.32 35.32 -10.59
CA ALA A 11 -15.37 35.51 -12.04
C ALA A 11 -14.19 36.37 -12.54
N ALA A 12 -13.86 37.46 -11.84
CA ALA A 12 -12.76 38.34 -12.21
C ALA A 12 -11.37 37.70 -12.00
N ALA A 13 -11.18 36.91 -10.94
CA ALA A 13 -9.91 36.20 -10.69
C ALA A 13 -9.68 35.04 -11.68
N ALA A 14 -10.76 34.39 -12.14
CA ALA A 14 -10.70 33.39 -13.21
C ALA A 14 -10.37 34.03 -14.57
N GLU A 15 -10.97 35.17 -14.91
CA GLU A 15 -10.68 35.87 -16.18
C GLU A 15 -9.25 36.47 -16.25
N GLY A 16 -8.67 36.85 -15.11
CA GLY A 16 -7.33 37.48 -15.05
C GLY A 16 -6.14 36.52 -15.04
N SER A 17 -6.35 35.20 -14.97
CA SER A 17 -5.25 34.23 -14.86
C SER A 17 -4.58 33.95 -16.23
N PRO A 18 -3.25 33.75 -16.32
CA PRO A 18 -2.53 33.54 -17.59
C PRO A 18 -3.02 32.33 -18.41
N LEU A 19 -3.61 31.33 -17.75
CA LEU A 19 -4.31 30.17 -18.34
C LEU A 19 -5.55 30.55 -19.18
N PHE A 20 -6.03 31.79 -19.09
CA PHE A 20 -7.33 32.23 -19.62
C PHE A 20 -7.21 33.26 -20.77
N SER A 21 -6.01 33.81 -21.02
CA SER A 21 -5.79 34.84 -22.05
C SER A 21 -5.65 34.31 -23.49
N LYS A 22 -5.61 32.98 -23.68
CA LYS A 22 -5.56 32.31 -24.99
C LYS A 22 -6.35 30.99 -24.97
N ARG A 23 -7.68 31.06 -24.98
CA ARG A 23 -8.53 29.88 -25.20
C ARG A 23 -9.14 29.95 -26.61
N ASP A 24 -8.72 29.03 -27.46
CA ASP A 24 -9.13 28.93 -28.87
C ASP A 24 -10.61 28.56 -29.02
N ALA A 25 -11.20 28.78 -30.20
CA ALA A 25 -12.58 28.37 -30.53
C ALA A 25 -12.81 26.83 -30.44
N ASN A 26 -11.73 26.04 -30.30
CA ASN A 26 -11.74 24.59 -30.07
C ASN A 26 -11.69 24.20 -28.59
N ASP A 27 -11.79 25.17 -27.68
CA ASP A 27 -11.74 24.97 -26.23
C ASP A 27 -12.87 24.05 -25.73
N ILE A 28 -12.48 23.05 -24.93
CA ILE A 28 -13.37 22.03 -24.38
C ILE A 28 -14.49 22.63 -23.52
N PHE A 29 -14.25 23.79 -22.91
CA PHE A 29 -15.25 24.48 -22.12
C PHE A 29 -16.41 25.03 -22.95
N ASN A 30 -16.26 25.18 -24.26
CA ASN A 30 -17.30 25.71 -25.15
C ASN A 30 -18.07 24.62 -25.89
N ASP A 31 -17.64 23.36 -25.78
CA ASP A 31 -18.23 22.22 -26.47
C ASP A 31 -18.72 21.18 -25.46
N LYS A 32 -20.05 21.11 -25.29
CA LYS A 32 -20.72 20.19 -24.37
C LYS A 32 -20.37 18.73 -24.63
N GLN A 33 -20.25 18.31 -25.89
CA GLN A 33 -19.92 16.93 -26.19
C GLN A 33 -18.48 16.61 -25.82
N LYS A 34 -17.53 17.48 -26.18
CA LYS A 34 -16.12 17.27 -25.80
C LYS A 34 -15.92 17.31 -24.29
N PHE A 35 -16.64 18.16 -23.58
CA PHE A 35 -16.55 18.25 -22.12
C PHE A 35 -17.09 16.99 -21.42
N CYS A 36 -18.18 16.41 -21.93
CA CYS A 36 -18.91 15.34 -21.25
C CYS A 36 -18.62 13.92 -21.73
N LYS A 37 -18.03 13.74 -22.92
CA LYS A 37 -17.93 12.43 -23.59
C LYS A 37 -16.53 12.22 -24.17
N GLY A 38 -16.23 10.96 -24.49
CA GLY A 38 -14.98 10.57 -25.15
C GLY A 38 -13.79 10.37 -24.20
N TRP A 39 -14.03 10.42 -22.89
CA TRP A 39 -13.04 10.12 -21.87
C TRP A 39 -12.88 8.61 -21.69
N ASP A 40 -11.64 8.15 -21.57
CA ASP A 40 -11.32 6.78 -21.20
C ASP A 40 -11.15 6.69 -19.68
N LEU A 41 -12.22 6.40 -18.96
CA LEU A 41 -12.17 6.28 -17.51
C LEU A 41 -11.61 4.93 -17.03
N LYS A 42 -11.31 4.00 -17.94
CA LYS A 42 -10.74 2.69 -17.59
C LYS A 42 -9.22 2.74 -17.40
N THR A 43 -8.59 3.81 -17.88
CA THR A 43 -7.14 4.00 -17.80
C THR A 43 -6.82 5.24 -16.98
N VAL A 44 -5.66 5.19 -16.35
CA VAL A 44 -5.15 6.32 -15.57
C VAL A 44 -4.95 7.53 -16.45
N GLU A 45 -4.31 7.32 -17.60
CA GLU A 45 -3.95 8.37 -18.52
C GLU A 45 -5.20 9.08 -19.04
N GLY A 46 -6.32 8.36 -19.18
CA GLY A 46 -7.60 8.94 -19.56
C GLY A 46 -8.27 9.75 -18.43
N VAL A 47 -8.20 9.32 -17.16
CA VAL A 47 -8.74 10.12 -16.04
C VAL A 47 -7.89 11.34 -15.71
N ASP A 48 -6.57 11.23 -15.81
CA ASP A 48 -5.64 12.34 -15.59
C ASP A 48 -5.83 13.41 -16.67
N LYS A 49 -5.88 12.98 -17.94
CA LYS A 49 -6.21 13.85 -19.06
C LYS A 49 -7.56 14.55 -18.90
N LEU A 50 -8.59 13.83 -18.44
CA LEU A 50 -9.89 14.45 -18.12
C LEU A 50 -9.74 15.51 -17.04
N TRP A 51 -9.06 15.17 -15.94
CA TRP A 51 -8.90 16.06 -14.78
C TRP A 51 -8.18 17.36 -15.15
N GLU A 52 -7.14 17.26 -15.98
CA GLU A 52 -6.37 18.37 -16.52
C GLU A 52 -7.17 19.19 -17.55
N ASP A 53 -7.69 18.55 -18.61
CA ASP A 53 -8.36 19.24 -19.72
C ASP A 53 -9.65 19.94 -19.25
N THR A 54 -10.37 19.34 -18.30
CA THR A 54 -11.56 19.96 -17.70
C THR A 54 -11.23 20.96 -16.58
N ALA A 55 -9.95 21.11 -16.23
CA ALA A 55 -9.47 21.98 -15.15
C ALA A 55 -10.24 21.78 -13.83
N ALA A 56 -10.64 20.54 -13.52
CA ALA A 56 -11.42 20.21 -12.34
C ALA A 56 -10.63 20.48 -11.06
N GLY A 57 -9.35 20.08 -11.02
CA GLY A 57 -8.44 20.33 -9.89
C GLY A 57 -8.19 21.82 -9.65
N VAL A 58 -7.93 22.59 -10.71
CA VAL A 58 -7.75 24.05 -10.65
C VAL A 58 -9.01 24.74 -10.13
N SER A 59 -10.19 24.33 -10.60
CA SER A 59 -11.46 24.88 -10.13
C SER A 59 -11.70 24.56 -8.65
N LEU A 60 -11.35 23.36 -8.20
CA LEU A 60 -11.46 22.95 -6.80
C LEU A 60 -10.52 23.76 -5.90
N GLU A 61 -9.25 23.89 -6.29
CA GLU A 61 -8.25 24.71 -5.58
C GLU A 61 -8.72 26.17 -5.43
N LEU A 62 -9.14 26.79 -6.53
CA LEU A 62 -9.62 28.18 -6.52
C LEU A 62 -10.88 28.35 -5.66
N PHE A 63 -11.81 27.40 -5.74
CA PHE A 63 -13.01 27.40 -4.91
C PHE A 63 -12.64 27.37 -3.42
N ILE A 64 -11.81 26.41 -3.00
CA ILE A 64 -11.40 26.26 -1.59
C ILE A 64 -10.64 27.50 -1.10
N LYS A 65 -9.73 28.07 -1.91
CA LYS A 65 -8.97 29.26 -1.51
C LYS A 65 -9.85 30.51 -1.36
N SER A 66 -10.89 30.63 -2.17
CA SER A 66 -11.74 31.83 -2.23
C SER A 66 -13.00 31.75 -1.36
N HIS A 67 -13.47 30.55 -1.03
CA HIS A 67 -14.63 30.37 -0.17
C HIS A 67 -14.28 30.71 1.29
N TRP A 68 -15.20 31.38 1.99
CA TRP A 68 -14.95 31.88 3.35
C TRP A 68 -14.83 30.76 4.41
N GLU A 69 -15.39 29.58 4.14
CA GLU A 69 -15.21 28.37 4.98
C GLU A 69 -14.02 27.50 4.54
N HIS A 70 -13.31 27.91 3.49
CA HIS A 70 -12.18 27.18 2.94
C HIS A 70 -12.48 25.70 2.67
N GLN A 71 -11.77 24.79 3.35
CA GLN A 71 -11.90 23.34 3.19
C GLN A 71 -13.13 22.78 3.95
N ASN A 72 -13.71 23.53 4.89
CA ASN A 72 -14.80 23.03 5.73
C ASN A 72 -16.09 22.94 4.93
N ASN A 73 -16.76 21.78 5.01
CA ASN A 73 -17.98 21.43 4.30
C ASN A 73 -17.93 21.73 2.79
N TRP A 74 -16.74 21.69 2.19
CA TRP A 74 -16.51 22.21 0.84
C TRP A 74 -17.40 21.55 -0.22
N VAL A 75 -17.72 20.25 -0.09
CA VAL A 75 -18.57 19.53 -1.06
C VAL A 75 -19.98 20.11 -1.05
N LYS A 76 -20.55 20.34 0.14
CA LYS A 76 -21.88 20.94 0.29
C LYS A 76 -21.89 22.39 -0.15
N ASN A 77 -20.85 23.15 0.20
CA ASN A 77 -20.72 24.55 -0.19
C ASN A 77 -20.58 24.72 -1.70
N LEU A 78 -19.85 23.82 -2.36
CA LEU A 78 -19.75 23.79 -3.82
C LEU A 78 -21.11 23.46 -4.44
N GLU A 79 -21.84 22.49 -3.89
CA GLU A 79 -23.18 22.12 -4.37
C GLU A 79 -24.16 23.29 -4.24
N ASP A 80 -24.19 23.93 -3.07
CA ASP A 80 -25.00 25.11 -2.80
C ASP A 80 -24.64 26.27 -3.73
N GLN A 81 -23.34 26.53 -3.98
CA GLN A 81 -22.89 27.59 -4.89
C GLN A 81 -23.31 27.32 -6.34
N VAL A 82 -23.17 26.07 -6.81
CA VAL A 82 -23.51 25.69 -8.19
C VAL A 82 -25.01 25.73 -8.41
N MET A 83 -25.79 25.27 -7.43
CA MET A 83 -27.25 25.17 -7.55
C MET A 83 -27.98 26.46 -7.20
N GLY A 84 -27.32 27.43 -6.57
CA GLY A 84 -27.96 28.66 -6.07
C GLY A 84 -28.73 28.43 -4.76
N GLY A 85 -28.31 27.43 -3.98
CA GLY A 85 -28.95 26.93 -2.77
C GLY A 85 -29.57 25.55 -2.95
N THR A 86 -29.33 24.65 -2.00
CA THR A 86 -30.08 23.40 -1.86
C THR A 86 -31.26 23.65 -0.92
N ASP A 87 -32.50 23.30 -1.30
CA ASP A 87 -33.72 23.49 -0.49
C ASP A 87 -33.76 22.56 0.76
N GLY A 88 -32.67 22.50 1.52
CA GLY A 88 -32.48 21.62 2.68
C GLY A 88 -32.19 20.16 2.33
N LYS A 89 -32.05 19.81 1.04
CA LYS A 89 -31.79 18.44 0.55
C LYS A 89 -30.53 18.38 -0.32
N SER A 90 -29.39 18.65 0.30
CA SER A 90 -28.08 18.50 -0.32
C SER A 90 -27.73 17.01 -0.47
N GLY A 91 -27.44 16.58 -1.70
CA GLY A 91 -26.98 15.23 -1.97
C GLY A 91 -25.53 14.99 -1.56
N ALA A 92 -24.77 16.05 -1.29
CA ALA A 92 -23.42 16.01 -0.76
C ALA A 92 -23.34 15.56 0.72
N SER A 93 -24.43 15.66 1.48
CA SER A 93 -24.42 15.40 2.92
C SER A 93 -24.07 13.93 3.28
N GLY A 94 -24.37 12.98 2.39
CA GLY A 94 -23.99 11.57 2.58
C GLY A 94 -22.55 11.23 2.14
N CYS A 95 -21.84 12.14 1.48
CA CYS A 95 -20.51 11.82 0.96
C CYS A 95 -19.44 11.64 2.05
N ALA A 96 -19.70 12.13 3.26
CA ALA A 96 -18.78 12.00 4.40
C ALA A 96 -18.91 10.68 5.17
N LEU A 97 -19.93 9.85 4.89
CA LEU A 97 -20.28 8.69 5.71
C LEU A 97 -20.43 7.42 4.86
N ILE A 98 -19.71 6.37 5.24
CA ILE A 98 -19.87 5.03 4.67
C ILE A 98 -21.27 4.49 4.99
N GLY A 99 -21.86 3.75 4.06
CA GLY A 99 -23.22 3.20 4.20
C GLY A 99 -24.35 4.18 3.92
N THR A 100 -24.04 5.44 3.59
CA THR A 100 -25.03 6.44 3.14
C THR A 100 -24.92 6.68 1.63
N SER A 101 -25.91 7.38 1.05
CA SER A 101 -25.88 7.73 -0.38
C SER A 101 -25.10 9.02 -0.60
N CYS A 102 -24.00 8.96 -1.35
CA CYS A 102 -23.30 10.13 -1.87
C CYS A 102 -23.84 10.46 -3.27
N ASN A 103 -24.69 11.48 -3.36
CA ASN A 103 -25.32 11.86 -4.62
C ASN A 103 -25.36 13.38 -4.82
N PRO A 104 -24.19 14.06 -4.81
CA PRO A 104 -24.13 15.50 -5.05
C PRO A 104 -24.82 15.86 -6.38
N MET A 105 -25.54 16.98 -6.36
CA MET A 105 -26.39 17.50 -7.43
C MET A 105 -27.57 16.58 -7.82
N GLY A 106 -27.92 15.62 -6.97
CA GLY A 106 -29.08 14.75 -7.22
C GLY A 106 -28.91 13.79 -8.40
N GLY A 107 -27.68 13.56 -8.87
CA GLY A 107 -27.40 12.57 -9.91
C GLY A 107 -27.67 13.05 -11.34
N ILE A 108 -27.75 14.37 -11.55
CA ILE A 108 -27.82 14.94 -12.90
C ILE A 108 -26.63 14.49 -13.76
N GLY A 109 -26.89 14.28 -15.06
CA GLY A 109 -25.85 13.92 -16.02
C GLY A 109 -24.97 15.12 -16.40
N CYS A 110 -23.78 14.86 -16.95
CA CYS A 110 -22.84 15.92 -17.35
C CYS A 110 -23.47 16.94 -18.30
N GLU A 111 -24.17 16.48 -19.35
CA GLU A 111 -24.75 17.36 -20.35
C GLU A 111 -25.85 18.26 -19.75
N GLU A 112 -26.67 17.70 -18.84
CA GLU A 112 -27.70 18.45 -18.13
C GLU A 112 -27.09 19.49 -17.18
N GLN A 113 -26.03 19.14 -16.45
CA GLN A 113 -25.31 20.11 -15.63
C GLN A 113 -24.70 21.22 -16.49
N PHE A 114 -24.08 20.87 -17.62
CA PHE A 114 -23.47 21.83 -18.52
C PHE A 114 -24.51 22.85 -19.01
N ASP A 115 -25.70 22.39 -19.39
CA ASP A 115 -26.78 23.27 -19.85
C ASP A 115 -27.38 24.12 -18.70
N LYS A 116 -27.58 23.52 -17.52
CA LYS A 116 -28.30 24.15 -16.40
C LYS A 116 -27.41 25.08 -15.56
N TYR A 117 -26.19 24.65 -15.28
CA TYR A 117 -25.28 25.30 -14.34
C TYR A 117 -23.96 25.76 -14.98
N GLY A 118 -23.68 25.35 -16.22
CA GLY A 118 -22.46 25.71 -16.95
C GLY A 118 -22.36 27.17 -17.43
N LYS A 119 -23.03 28.13 -16.77
CA LYS A 119 -22.86 29.56 -17.07
C LYS A 119 -21.59 30.15 -16.45
N THR A 120 -21.04 29.48 -15.44
CA THR A 120 -19.80 29.85 -14.77
C THR A 120 -18.77 28.73 -14.92
N PHE A 121 -17.50 29.07 -14.80
CA PHE A 121 -16.41 28.09 -14.84
C PHE A 121 -16.57 27.00 -13.76
N VAL A 122 -16.82 27.42 -12.51
CA VAL A 122 -17.09 26.50 -11.38
C VAL A 122 -18.35 25.65 -11.63
N GLY A 123 -19.37 26.21 -12.26
CA GLY A 123 -20.60 25.48 -12.60
C GLY A 123 -20.37 24.37 -13.64
N LYS A 124 -19.51 24.59 -14.64
CA LYS A 124 -19.12 23.55 -15.61
C LYS A 124 -18.24 22.48 -14.97
N ASN A 125 -17.18 22.90 -14.28
CA ASN A 125 -16.11 22.00 -13.85
C ASN A 125 -16.47 21.16 -12.64
N SER A 126 -17.38 21.66 -11.80
CA SER A 126 -17.80 20.95 -10.59
C SER A 126 -18.40 19.57 -10.87
N TYR A 127 -18.90 19.28 -12.09
CA TYR A 127 -19.39 17.94 -12.44
C TYR A 127 -18.35 16.87 -12.15
N TRP A 128 -17.13 17.05 -12.69
CA TRP A 128 -16.05 16.08 -12.56
C TRP A 128 -15.49 16.04 -11.15
N THR A 129 -15.49 17.17 -10.43
CA THR A 129 -15.21 17.19 -8.99
C THR A 129 -16.22 16.34 -8.20
N PHE A 130 -17.51 16.47 -8.48
CA PHE A 130 -18.56 15.68 -7.82
C PHE A 130 -18.52 14.20 -8.20
N GLN A 131 -18.20 13.85 -9.45
CA GLN A 131 -17.97 12.45 -9.82
C GLN A 131 -16.75 11.88 -9.08
N ALA A 132 -15.68 12.65 -8.91
CA ALA A 132 -14.53 12.20 -8.13
C ALA A 132 -14.88 11.99 -6.65
N VAL A 133 -15.70 12.86 -6.04
CA VAL A 133 -16.22 12.65 -4.68
C VAL A 133 -17.07 11.38 -4.59
N LYS A 134 -17.92 11.11 -5.59
CA LYS A 134 -18.72 9.87 -5.66
C LYS A 134 -17.86 8.63 -5.80
N GLY A 135 -16.86 8.66 -6.69
CA GLY A 135 -15.94 7.54 -6.87
C GLY A 135 -15.07 7.31 -5.63
N MET A 136 -14.62 8.36 -4.93
CA MET A 136 -13.98 8.24 -3.64
C MET A 136 -14.89 7.52 -2.63
N HIS A 137 -16.13 7.98 -2.50
CA HIS A 137 -17.11 7.36 -1.60
C HIS A 137 -17.34 5.89 -1.93
N GLY A 138 -17.52 5.55 -3.21
CA GLY A 138 -17.67 4.16 -3.69
C GLY A 138 -16.46 3.29 -3.38
N LYS A 139 -15.25 3.74 -3.74
CA LYS A 139 -14.00 3.02 -3.47
C LYS A 139 -13.75 2.84 -1.97
N PHE A 140 -14.05 3.85 -1.16
CA PHE A 140 -13.88 3.78 0.30
C PHE A 140 -14.91 2.85 0.94
N ALA A 141 -16.16 2.87 0.46
CA ALA A 141 -17.19 1.93 0.92
C ALA A 141 -16.80 0.47 0.60
N GLU A 142 -16.27 0.21 -0.60
CA GLU A 142 -15.80 -1.12 -0.96
C GLU A 142 -14.56 -1.55 -0.18
N LEU A 143 -13.60 -0.64 0.01
CA LEU A 143 -12.41 -0.90 0.82
C LEU A 143 -12.77 -1.20 2.27
N HIS A 144 -13.67 -0.41 2.87
CA HIS A 144 -14.21 -0.67 4.19
C HIS A 144 -14.88 -2.05 4.26
N ARG A 145 -15.70 -2.39 3.26
CA ARG A 145 -16.35 -3.69 3.18
C ARG A 145 -15.33 -4.82 3.17
N GLN A 146 -14.26 -4.72 2.38
CA GLN A 146 -13.23 -5.75 2.32
C GLN A 146 -12.40 -5.84 3.61
N LEU A 147 -11.97 -4.70 4.18
CA LEU A 147 -11.23 -4.63 5.44
C LEU A 147 -11.99 -5.24 6.63
N THR A 148 -13.30 -5.11 6.63
CA THR A 148 -14.18 -5.65 7.70
C THR A 148 -14.64 -7.08 7.43
N THR A 149 -14.33 -7.68 6.28
CA THR A 149 -14.71 -9.08 6.02
C THR A 149 -13.66 -10.03 6.60
N GLU A 150 -14.11 -11.09 7.30
CA GLU A 150 -13.25 -12.21 7.76
C GLU A 150 -12.43 -12.85 6.62
N THR A 151 -12.85 -12.65 5.38
CA THR A 151 -12.20 -13.13 4.16
C THR A 151 -10.75 -12.65 4.01
N LEU A 152 -10.38 -11.45 4.49
CA LEU A 152 -8.99 -10.98 4.40
C LEU A 152 -8.06 -11.83 5.26
N VAL A 153 -8.42 -12.04 6.53
CA VAL A 153 -7.62 -12.86 7.46
C VAL A 153 -7.58 -14.32 7.01
N ASN A 154 -8.72 -14.87 6.57
CA ASN A 154 -8.77 -16.22 6.00
C ASN A 154 -7.94 -16.33 4.70
N GLY A 155 -7.90 -15.26 3.90
CA GLY A 155 -7.12 -15.15 2.67
C GLY A 155 -5.61 -15.20 2.88
N LEU A 156 -5.13 -14.84 4.08
CA LEU A 156 -3.72 -14.96 4.45
C LEU A 156 -3.26 -16.41 4.61
N LYS A 157 -4.18 -17.37 4.78
CA LYS A 157 -3.87 -18.81 4.92
C LYS A 157 -2.91 -19.15 6.07
N ILE A 158 -2.93 -18.36 7.15
CA ILE A 158 -2.00 -18.51 8.30
C ILE A 158 -2.03 -19.93 8.85
N GLY A 159 -3.22 -20.50 9.10
CA GLY A 159 -3.34 -21.87 9.62
C GLY A 159 -2.70 -22.94 8.72
N GLN A 160 -2.72 -22.75 7.40
CA GLN A 160 -2.06 -23.65 6.46
C GLN A 160 -0.53 -23.48 6.52
N MET A 161 -0.03 -22.24 6.66
CA MET A 161 1.41 -21.98 6.83
C MET A 161 1.95 -22.62 8.12
N LEU A 162 1.21 -22.52 9.22
CA LEU A 162 1.58 -23.13 10.50
C LEU A 162 1.81 -24.64 10.33
N LYS A 163 0.89 -25.30 9.62
CA LYS A 163 0.99 -26.73 9.29
C LYS A 163 2.15 -27.02 8.34
N ASP A 164 2.32 -26.23 7.29
CA ASP A 164 3.27 -26.50 6.21
C ASP A 164 4.73 -26.32 6.65
N PHE A 165 5.01 -25.31 7.48
CA PHE A 165 6.36 -25.04 7.99
C PHE A 165 6.63 -25.68 9.37
N SER A 166 5.59 -26.20 10.03
CA SER A 166 5.64 -26.70 11.42
C SER A 166 6.05 -25.62 12.41
N GLY A 167 5.43 -24.44 12.27
CA GLY A 167 5.68 -23.26 13.08
C GLY A 167 4.53 -22.92 14.02
N ASN A 168 4.64 -21.76 14.66
CA ASN A 168 3.57 -21.13 15.43
C ASN A 168 3.39 -19.67 14.98
N GLU A 169 2.32 -19.03 15.46
CA GLU A 169 2.05 -17.61 15.19
C GLU A 169 2.24 -16.73 16.44
N ASN A 170 3.01 -17.22 17.42
CA ASN A 170 3.19 -16.49 18.68
C ASN A 170 4.12 -15.29 18.46
N GLY A 171 3.73 -14.13 19.00
CA GLY A 171 4.60 -12.94 19.01
C GLY A 171 4.57 -12.13 17.72
N GLY A 172 3.40 -11.57 17.37
CA GLY A 172 3.29 -10.56 16.32
C GLY A 172 3.82 -9.21 16.82
N GLY A 173 5.04 -8.85 16.45
CA GLY A 173 5.62 -7.53 16.70
C GLY A 173 5.76 -6.72 15.41
N ASN A 174 5.51 -5.41 15.49
CA ASN A 174 5.65 -4.45 14.39
C ASN A 174 4.74 -4.72 13.17
N MET A 175 3.52 -5.20 13.41
CA MET A 175 2.53 -5.46 12.34
C MET A 175 2.10 -4.17 11.64
N LYS A 176 2.11 -3.04 12.37
CA LYS A 176 1.96 -1.70 11.80
C LYS A 176 3.03 -1.42 10.73
N GLY A 177 4.30 -1.72 11.01
CA GLY A 177 5.38 -1.58 10.05
C GLY A 177 5.28 -2.58 8.90
N TRP A 178 4.79 -3.80 9.14
CA TRP A 178 4.52 -4.76 8.06
C TRP A 178 3.49 -4.22 7.08
N LEU A 179 2.40 -3.64 7.56
CA LEU A 179 1.35 -3.07 6.71
C LEU A 179 1.84 -1.88 5.89
N SER A 180 2.57 -0.97 6.52
CA SER A 180 3.19 0.17 5.87
C SER A 180 4.15 -0.28 4.77
N ALA A 181 5.05 -1.21 5.08
CA ALA A 181 5.98 -1.78 4.13
C ALA A 181 5.28 -2.52 2.98
N ALA A 182 4.34 -3.42 3.29
CA ALA A 182 3.60 -4.21 2.32
C ALA A 182 2.83 -3.34 1.32
N ALA A 183 2.32 -2.18 1.77
CA ALA A 183 1.64 -1.22 0.91
C ALA A 183 2.56 -0.51 -0.07
N THR A 184 3.85 -0.34 0.27
CA THR A 184 4.84 0.29 -0.61
C THR A 184 5.54 -0.69 -1.55
N MET A 185 5.59 -1.98 -1.21
CA MET A 185 6.31 -3.01 -1.96
C MET A 185 5.80 -3.30 -3.36
N GLY A 186 4.52 -3.02 -3.65
CA GLY A 186 3.91 -3.43 -4.92
C GLY A 186 4.22 -4.90 -5.25
N ASN A 187 4.90 -5.14 -6.39
CA ASN A 187 5.17 -6.46 -6.96
C ASN A 187 6.60 -7.00 -6.74
N ALA A 188 7.34 -6.51 -5.74
CA ALA A 188 8.78 -6.76 -5.57
C ALA A 188 9.24 -8.25 -5.43
N LEU A 189 8.34 -9.23 -5.20
CA LEU A 189 8.68 -10.66 -5.07
C LEU A 189 7.88 -11.61 -6.00
N GLY A 190 7.53 -11.17 -7.21
CA GLY A 190 7.08 -12.10 -8.25
C GLY A 190 5.57 -12.21 -8.43
N GLY A 191 4.97 -11.16 -8.97
CA GLY A 191 3.68 -11.25 -9.64
C GLY A 191 3.38 -9.94 -10.34
N LEU A 192 3.51 -9.91 -11.67
CA LEU A 192 2.98 -8.80 -12.46
C LEU A 192 1.48 -8.68 -12.18
N VAL A 193 1.03 -7.53 -11.70
CA VAL A 193 -0.22 -6.99 -12.24
C VAL A 193 0.18 -6.39 -13.60
N PRO A 194 -0.18 -7.01 -14.73
CA PRO A 194 0.12 -6.43 -16.03
C PRO A 194 -0.59 -5.06 -16.14
N GLY A 195 0.12 -4.00 -16.56
CA GLY A 195 -0.51 -2.72 -16.88
C GLY A 195 -0.47 -1.63 -15.80
N VAL A 196 0.45 -1.66 -14.83
CA VAL A 196 0.63 -0.57 -13.85
C VAL A 196 1.25 0.66 -14.53
N GLY A 197 0.43 1.43 -15.24
CA GLY A 197 0.73 2.79 -15.68
C GLY A 197 0.90 3.75 -14.50
N SER A 198 1.38 4.96 -14.75
CA SER A 198 1.84 5.96 -13.76
C SER A 198 0.80 6.48 -12.77
N GLY A 199 -0.43 5.99 -12.78
CA GLY A 199 -1.44 6.34 -11.77
C GLY A 199 -2.25 5.19 -11.20
N ILE A 200 -1.96 3.93 -11.56
CA ILE A 200 -2.20 2.83 -10.61
C ILE A 200 -1.25 3.06 -9.41
N SER A 201 -0.06 3.63 -9.64
CA SER A 201 0.81 4.15 -8.57
C SER A 201 0.23 5.30 -7.76
N ALA A 202 -0.69 6.12 -8.31
CA ALA A 202 -1.33 7.21 -7.58
C ALA A 202 -2.44 6.68 -6.65
N GLY A 203 -3.26 5.75 -7.13
CA GLY A 203 -4.26 5.06 -6.31
C GLY A 203 -3.69 4.10 -5.28
N MET A 204 -2.68 3.32 -5.67
CA MET A 204 -1.85 2.57 -4.73
C MET A 204 -1.11 3.52 -3.80
N GLY A 205 -0.75 4.73 -4.23
CA GLY A 205 -0.11 5.75 -3.40
C GLY A 205 -1.06 6.35 -2.35
N ILE A 206 -2.32 6.59 -2.70
CA ILE A 206 -3.36 7.05 -1.75
C ILE A 206 -3.67 5.92 -0.77
N LEU A 207 -3.92 4.70 -1.25
CA LEU A 207 -4.19 3.55 -0.38
C LEU A 207 -2.99 3.22 0.49
N ALA A 208 -1.78 3.20 -0.07
CA ALA A 208 -0.56 3.04 0.71
C ALA A 208 -0.33 4.21 1.66
N GLY A 209 -0.71 5.42 1.30
CA GLY A 209 -0.67 6.59 2.18
C GLY A 209 -1.63 6.48 3.35
N ILE A 210 -2.87 6.02 3.12
CA ILE A 210 -3.84 5.68 4.17
C ILE A 210 -3.24 4.61 5.07
N MET A 211 -2.73 3.52 4.48
CA MET A 211 -2.19 2.38 5.23
C MET A 211 -0.88 2.69 5.96
N SER A 212 -0.04 3.57 5.42
CA SER A 212 1.18 4.06 6.08
C SER A 212 0.82 5.04 7.20
N GLY A 213 -0.18 5.89 7.01
CA GLY A 213 -0.74 6.76 8.05
C GLY A 213 -1.34 5.97 9.22
N LEU A 214 -1.72 4.70 9.03
CA LEU A 214 -2.07 3.79 10.12
C LEU A 214 -0.88 3.42 10.99
N SER A 215 0.32 3.29 10.40
CA SER A 215 1.53 2.86 11.10
C SER A 215 2.18 3.95 11.97
N LEU A 216 1.72 5.20 11.85
CA LEU A 216 2.24 6.38 12.57
C LEU A 216 1.39 6.77 13.80
N GLY A 217 0.41 5.96 14.21
CA GLY A 217 -0.35 6.24 15.44
C GLY A 217 0.51 6.01 16.68
N ASP A 218 0.44 6.92 17.66
CA ASP A 218 1.23 6.94 18.91
C ASP A 218 0.98 5.74 19.85
N ASP A 219 -0.05 4.93 19.59
CA ASP A 219 -0.27 3.72 20.37
C ASP A 219 0.86 2.73 20.09
N GLU A 220 1.59 2.29 21.11
CA GLU A 220 2.53 1.16 20.98
C GLU A 220 1.78 -0.02 20.36
N ASP A 221 2.47 -0.82 19.54
CA ASP A 221 1.92 -2.07 19.02
C ASP A 221 1.78 -2.99 20.25
N ASP A 222 0.65 -2.92 20.96
CA ASP A 222 0.34 -3.72 22.13
C ASP A 222 0.39 -5.19 21.69
N GLY A 223 1.56 -5.81 21.86
CA GLY A 223 1.95 -7.04 21.19
C GLY A 223 0.83 -8.07 21.18
N ALA A 224 0.21 -8.27 20.01
CA ALA A 224 -0.89 -9.20 19.89
C ALA A 224 -0.41 -10.61 20.21
N ALA A 225 -1.23 -11.38 20.93
CA ALA A 225 -0.89 -12.74 21.32
C ALA A 225 -0.59 -13.64 20.10
N THR A 226 -1.26 -13.39 18.98
CA THR A 226 -1.05 -14.08 17.71
C THR A 226 -1.00 -13.10 16.53
N ILE A 227 -0.30 -13.50 15.47
CA ILE A 227 -0.26 -12.75 14.20
C ILE A 227 -1.68 -12.57 13.62
N SER A 228 -2.51 -13.62 13.64
CA SER A 228 -3.89 -13.54 13.14
C SER A 228 -4.75 -12.50 13.86
N ALA A 229 -4.67 -12.45 15.20
CA ALA A 229 -5.40 -11.47 16.01
C ALA A 229 -4.90 -10.05 15.76
N GLY A 230 -3.58 -9.84 15.75
CA GLY A 230 -3.00 -8.51 15.52
C GLY A 230 -3.32 -7.96 14.13
N LEU A 231 -3.29 -8.80 13.09
CA LEU A 231 -3.70 -8.38 11.74
C LEU A 231 -5.20 -8.06 11.67
N ALA A 232 -6.05 -8.79 12.37
CA ALA A 232 -7.49 -8.49 12.43
C ALA A 232 -7.74 -7.12 13.10
N ASP A 233 -7.09 -6.83 14.22
CA ASP A 233 -7.20 -5.55 14.92
C ASP A 233 -6.64 -4.40 14.07
N LEU A 234 -5.56 -4.65 13.32
CA LEU A 234 -4.98 -3.69 12.40
C LEU A 234 -5.92 -3.37 11.24
N PHE A 235 -6.55 -4.37 10.62
CA PHE A 235 -7.54 -4.15 9.57
C PHE A 235 -8.81 -3.45 10.08
N LYS A 236 -9.23 -3.74 11.31
CA LYS A 236 -10.32 -3.02 11.97
C LYS A 236 -9.98 -1.55 12.17
N SER A 237 -8.75 -1.27 12.61
CA SER A 237 -8.24 0.10 12.80
C SER A 237 -8.11 0.83 11.46
N ALA A 238 -7.69 0.12 10.40
CA ALA A 238 -7.68 0.60 9.03
C ALA A 238 -9.06 1.08 8.57
N SER A 239 -10.09 0.31 8.91
CA SER A 239 -11.49 0.64 8.64
C SER A 239 -11.92 1.97 9.26
N VAL A 240 -11.54 2.22 10.51
CA VAL A 240 -11.88 3.46 11.23
C VAL A 240 -11.17 4.66 10.62
N LYS A 241 -9.86 4.58 10.35
CA LYS A 241 -9.16 5.72 9.73
C LYS A 241 -9.63 5.98 8.30
N LEU A 242 -10.15 4.98 7.61
CA LEU A 242 -10.76 5.17 6.29
C LEU A 242 -12.02 6.03 6.37
N GLU A 243 -12.88 5.79 7.37
CA GLU A 243 -14.03 6.64 7.66
C GLU A 243 -13.60 8.07 8.02
N ASP A 244 -12.53 8.22 8.81
CA ASP A 244 -11.95 9.54 9.11
C ASP A 244 -11.40 10.23 7.86
N THR A 245 -10.69 9.51 7.00
CA THR A 245 -10.16 10.04 5.75
C THR A 245 -11.31 10.51 4.84
N LEU A 246 -12.39 9.73 4.74
CA LEU A 246 -13.59 10.12 3.99
C LEU A 246 -14.20 11.41 4.53
N ARG A 247 -14.38 11.47 5.86
CA ARG A 247 -14.90 12.65 6.56
C ARG A 247 -14.02 13.87 6.30
N ILE A 248 -12.71 13.76 6.45
CA ILE A 248 -11.76 14.87 6.26
C ILE A 248 -11.75 15.31 4.80
N ALA A 249 -11.63 14.38 3.84
CA ALA A 249 -11.58 14.67 2.41
C ALA A 249 -12.86 15.33 1.88
N THR A 250 -14.00 15.16 2.56
CA THR A 250 -15.27 15.82 2.24
C THR A 250 -15.53 17.12 3.02
N GLY A 251 -14.54 17.59 3.79
CA GLY A 251 -14.58 18.88 4.50
C GLY A 251 -15.05 18.79 5.95
N GLY A 252 -15.06 17.60 6.53
CA GLY A 252 -15.37 17.39 7.95
C GLY A 252 -14.14 17.48 8.88
N GLY A 253 -12.98 17.92 8.38
CA GLY A 253 -11.76 18.05 9.17
C GLY A 253 -11.88 19.09 10.27
N ARG A 254 -11.31 18.80 11.44
CA ARG A 254 -11.43 19.63 12.66
C ARG A 254 -10.26 20.58 12.88
N SER A 255 -9.14 20.35 12.20
CA SER A 255 -7.91 21.13 12.29
C SER A 255 -7.13 21.05 10.98
N ASP A 256 -6.17 21.96 10.79
CA ASP A 256 -5.25 21.88 9.65
C ASP A 256 -4.41 20.60 9.68
N ASP A 257 -4.08 20.08 10.87
CA ASP A 257 -3.35 18.82 11.02
C ASP A 257 -4.14 17.62 10.49
N GLU A 258 -5.46 17.57 10.72
CA GLU A 258 -6.31 16.55 10.11
C GLU A 258 -6.27 16.64 8.58
N TYR A 259 -6.36 17.84 7.99
CA TYR A 259 -6.24 18.02 6.54
C TYR A 259 -4.84 17.69 6.03
N ASN A 260 -3.79 18.01 6.79
CA ASN A 260 -2.39 17.70 6.45
C ASN A 260 -2.11 16.20 6.48
N SER A 261 -2.95 15.41 7.16
CA SER A 261 -2.84 13.95 7.21
C SER A 261 -3.36 13.24 5.95
N LEU A 262 -4.10 13.96 5.09
CA LEU A 262 -4.60 13.38 3.84
C LEU A 262 -3.43 12.98 2.93
N PRO A 263 -3.41 11.75 2.41
CA PRO A 263 -2.36 11.31 1.50
C PRO A 263 -2.43 12.08 0.18
N ALA A 264 -1.29 12.48 -0.34
CA ALA A 264 -1.20 13.17 -1.63
C ALA A 264 -0.14 12.50 -2.51
N PRO A 265 -0.34 12.46 -3.84
CA PRO A 265 0.71 12.03 -4.76
C PRO A 265 1.96 12.93 -4.61
N LYS A 266 3.16 12.34 -4.73
CA LYS A 266 4.44 13.04 -4.51
C LYS A 266 4.70 14.21 -5.48
N TRP A 267 4.02 14.26 -6.63
CA TRP A 267 4.17 15.30 -7.65
C TRP A 267 2.92 16.19 -7.67
N ASP A 268 2.90 17.23 -6.84
CA ASP A 268 1.73 18.10 -6.70
C ASP A 268 2.11 19.58 -6.62
N THR A 269 1.39 20.41 -7.39
CA THR A 269 1.55 21.86 -7.48
C THR A 269 0.45 22.67 -6.77
N TYR A 270 -0.62 22.04 -6.31
CA TYR A 270 -1.71 22.71 -5.57
C TYR A 270 -1.24 23.11 -4.17
N GLU A 271 -1.93 24.05 -3.52
CA GLU A 271 -1.63 24.45 -2.15
C GLU A 271 -2.57 23.76 -1.15
N THR A 272 -3.88 23.67 -1.47
CA THR A 272 -4.89 23.12 -0.54
C THR A 272 -4.83 21.60 -0.47
N LYS A 273 -4.97 21.04 0.73
CA LYS A 273 -4.81 19.58 0.94
C LYS A 273 -5.89 18.76 0.27
N ILE A 274 -7.11 19.28 0.22
CA ILE A 274 -8.19 18.67 -0.55
C ILE A 274 -7.86 18.60 -2.05
N ALA A 275 -7.43 19.70 -2.67
CA ALA A 275 -7.09 19.68 -4.09
C ALA A 275 -5.94 18.71 -4.38
N LYS A 276 -4.96 18.61 -3.47
CA LYS A 276 -3.90 17.61 -3.56
C LYS A 276 -4.41 16.17 -3.51
N PHE A 277 -5.31 15.89 -2.57
CA PHE A 277 -5.88 14.56 -2.38
C PHE A 277 -6.68 14.09 -3.61
N PHE A 278 -7.39 15.00 -4.29
CA PHE A 278 -8.13 14.70 -5.52
C PHE A 278 -7.32 14.84 -6.81
N ASN A 279 -6.03 15.19 -6.72
CA ASN A 279 -5.21 15.47 -7.89
C ASN A 279 -5.06 14.23 -8.81
N GLY A 280 -4.93 14.48 -10.12
CA GLY A 280 -4.89 13.46 -11.16
C GLY A 280 -6.21 12.72 -11.39
N GLY A 281 -7.30 13.09 -10.71
CA GLY A 281 -8.63 12.54 -10.95
C GLY A 281 -8.75 11.05 -10.66
N TRP A 282 -7.87 10.45 -9.87
CA TRP A 282 -7.82 9.00 -9.58
C TRP A 282 -9.19 8.38 -9.24
N PHE A 283 -9.99 9.12 -8.46
CA PHE A 283 -11.30 8.64 -8.04
C PHE A 283 -12.32 8.52 -9.18
N LEU A 284 -12.02 9.02 -10.38
CA LEU A 284 -12.82 8.88 -11.58
C LEU A 284 -12.59 7.56 -12.33
N LEU A 285 -11.59 6.76 -11.93
CA LEU A 285 -11.35 5.46 -12.58
C LEU A 285 -12.59 4.56 -12.47
N ASP A 286 -13.01 4.03 -13.61
CA ASP A 286 -14.10 3.07 -13.71
C ASP A 286 -13.85 1.83 -12.84
N ASP A 287 -14.93 1.21 -12.39
CA ASP A 287 -14.93 0.02 -11.53
C ASP A 287 -14.23 0.23 -10.17
N ASP A 288 -15.00 0.83 -9.24
CA ASP A 288 -14.62 1.00 -7.84
C ASP A 288 -14.23 -0.32 -7.17
N VAL A 289 -14.78 -1.45 -7.63
CA VAL A 289 -14.60 -2.75 -6.99
C VAL A 289 -13.30 -3.41 -7.43
N GLU A 290 -13.05 -3.50 -8.74
CA GLU A 290 -11.87 -4.19 -9.25
C GLU A 290 -10.59 -3.45 -8.85
N THR A 291 -10.60 -2.12 -8.92
CA THR A 291 -9.47 -1.29 -8.53
C THR A 291 -9.06 -1.49 -7.05
N VAL A 292 -10.05 -1.51 -6.16
CA VAL A 292 -9.84 -1.75 -4.73
C VAL A 292 -9.38 -3.18 -4.49
N ARG A 293 -10.00 -4.16 -5.17
CA ARG A 293 -9.67 -5.59 -5.05
C ARG A 293 -8.23 -5.89 -5.48
N VAL A 294 -7.76 -5.34 -6.59
CA VAL A 294 -6.39 -5.53 -7.08
C VAL A 294 -5.39 -4.96 -6.07
N THR A 295 -5.63 -3.74 -5.58
CA THR A 295 -4.72 -3.09 -4.62
C THR A 295 -4.66 -3.84 -3.29
N LEU A 296 -5.81 -4.17 -2.71
CA LEU A 296 -5.88 -4.97 -1.49
C LEU A 296 -5.27 -6.36 -1.67
N GLY A 297 -5.48 -6.99 -2.83
CA GLY A 297 -4.87 -8.26 -3.18
C GLY A 297 -3.34 -8.18 -3.14
N SER A 298 -2.75 -7.10 -3.66
CA SER A 298 -1.30 -6.87 -3.59
C SER A 298 -0.80 -6.73 -2.14
N ILE A 299 -1.46 -5.90 -1.34
CA ILE A 299 -1.08 -5.69 0.07
C ILE A 299 -1.20 -7.00 0.85
N THR A 300 -2.33 -7.69 0.70
CA THR A 300 -2.61 -8.96 1.37
C THR A 300 -1.59 -10.03 0.99
N ASN A 301 -1.18 -10.09 -0.29
CA ASN A 301 -0.14 -11.02 -0.75
C ASN A 301 1.23 -10.69 -0.13
N ASN A 302 1.59 -9.40 -0.01
CA ASN A 302 2.85 -9.02 0.63
C ASN A 302 2.84 -9.32 2.14
N ILE A 303 1.72 -9.10 2.83
CA ILE A 303 1.54 -9.53 4.22
C ILE A 303 1.60 -11.06 4.32
N GLN A 304 0.99 -11.79 3.39
CA GLN A 304 1.05 -13.25 3.35
C GLN A 304 2.50 -13.75 3.30
N LYS A 305 3.33 -13.17 2.43
CA LYS A 305 4.77 -13.50 2.36
C LYS A 305 5.49 -13.21 3.68
N LYS A 306 5.19 -12.09 4.34
CA LYS A 306 5.75 -11.74 5.65
C LYS A 306 5.36 -12.75 6.73
N VAL A 307 4.08 -13.11 6.81
CA VAL A 307 3.62 -14.11 7.78
C VAL A 307 4.29 -15.46 7.51
N ALA A 308 4.44 -15.88 6.25
CA ALA A 308 5.17 -17.10 5.91
C ALA A 308 6.62 -17.05 6.43
N ASN A 309 7.33 -15.93 6.22
CA ASN A 309 8.68 -15.73 6.75
C ASN A 309 8.73 -15.87 8.28
N ASP A 310 7.78 -15.29 9.01
CA ASP A 310 7.79 -15.31 10.47
C ASP A 310 7.40 -16.67 11.04
N VAL A 311 6.49 -17.37 10.38
CA VAL A 311 6.19 -18.77 10.69
C VAL A 311 7.42 -19.65 10.43
N MET A 312 8.17 -19.42 9.34
CA MET A 312 9.44 -20.10 9.08
C MET A 312 10.47 -19.82 10.18
N LYS A 313 10.63 -18.56 10.60
CA LYS A 313 11.49 -18.16 11.72
C LYS A 313 11.08 -18.86 13.02
N ALA A 314 9.80 -18.86 13.37
CA ALA A 314 9.26 -19.56 14.53
C ALA A 314 9.46 -21.09 14.47
N SER A 315 9.57 -21.63 13.26
CA SER A 315 9.91 -23.04 12.99
C SER A 315 11.41 -23.34 13.11
N LYS A 316 12.23 -22.37 13.54
CA LYS A 316 13.69 -22.45 13.60
C LYS A 316 14.36 -22.67 12.24
N LEU A 317 13.72 -22.22 11.15
CA LEU A 317 14.36 -22.18 9.84
C LEU A 317 15.30 -20.98 9.77
N HIS A 318 16.44 -21.19 9.12
CA HIS A 318 17.50 -20.20 8.95
C HIS A 318 17.94 -20.19 7.50
N LEU A 319 18.30 -19.01 7.00
CA LEU A 319 19.09 -18.88 5.78
C LEU A 319 20.56 -19.12 6.12
N VAL A 320 21.20 -20.05 5.43
CA VAL A 320 22.56 -20.50 5.75
C VAL A 320 23.49 -20.20 4.59
N ALA A 321 24.61 -19.55 4.89
CA ALA A 321 25.81 -19.55 4.05
C ALA A 321 26.68 -20.76 4.43
N ASP A 322 26.92 -21.64 3.46
CA ASP A 322 27.72 -22.85 3.64
C ASP A 322 29.22 -22.52 3.77
N LYS A 323 29.82 -22.94 4.88
CA LYS A 323 31.27 -22.93 5.12
C LYS A 323 31.78 -24.33 5.52
N LEU A 324 31.07 -25.39 5.14
CA LEU A 324 31.42 -26.78 5.45
C LEU A 324 32.43 -27.40 4.47
N GLY A 325 32.82 -26.69 3.41
CA GLY A 325 33.84 -27.15 2.45
C GLY A 325 33.33 -28.13 1.38
N GLY A 326 32.01 -28.35 1.30
CA GLY A 326 31.39 -29.28 0.36
C GLY A 326 30.66 -28.62 -0.82
N LYS A 327 30.55 -27.28 -0.83
CA LYS A 327 29.78 -26.50 -1.82
C LYS A 327 30.51 -25.19 -2.16
N ASP A 328 31.79 -25.32 -2.47
CA ASP A 328 32.72 -24.18 -2.56
C ASP A 328 32.77 -23.54 -3.96
N SER A 329 31.97 -24.05 -4.89
CA SER A 329 31.83 -23.51 -6.24
C SER A 329 30.36 -23.32 -6.62
N ARG A 330 30.11 -22.48 -7.63
CA ARG A 330 28.76 -22.27 -8.18
C ARG A 330 28.18 -23.58 -8.73
N GLU A 331 29.00 -24.38 -9.37
CA GLU A 331 28.65 -25.70 -9.90
C GLU A 331 28.29 -26.69 -8.78
N ASP A 332 29.02 -26.68 -7.67
CA ASP A 332 28.80 -27.58 -6.53
C ASP A 332 27.64 -27.14 -5.63
N CYS A 333 27.41 -25.83 -5.52
CA CYS A 333 26.17 -25.29 -4.97
C CYS A 333 24.98 -25.84 -5.78
N GLY A 334 25.16 -25.96 -7.09
CA GLY A 334 24.39 -26.84 -7.97
C GLY A 334 22.91 -26.48 -8.13
N PHE A 335 22.26 -27.16 -9.08
CA PHE A 335 20.84 -26.98 -9.41
C PHE A 335 19.87 -27.64 -8.40
N SER A 336 20.36 -28.09 -7.23
CA SER A 336 19.53 -28.69 -6.19
C SER A 336 18.42 -27.75 -5.73
N THR A 337 17.24 -28.30 -5.48
CA THR A 337 16.01 -27.55 -5.19
C THR A 337 16.23 -26.63 -3.98
N GLY A 338 16.33 -25.32 -4.20
CA GLY A 338 16.36 -24.33 -3.13
C GLY A 338 17.60 -23.44 -3.08
N ARG A 339 18.76 -23.95 -3.51
CA ARG A 339 20.04 -23.28 -3.28
C ARG A 339 20.26 -22.09 -4.21
N GLN A 340 20.98 -21.08 -3.76
CA GLN A 340 21.33 -19.88 -4.53
C GLN A 340 22.79 -19.50 -4.29
N TRP A 341 23.56 -19.31 -5.35
CA TRP A 341 24.92 -18.78 -5.26
C TRP A 341 24.86 -17.25 -5.25
N LEU A 342 25.13 -16.63 -4.09
CA LEU A 342 24.95 -15.18 -3.92
C LEU A 342 26.14 -14.55 -3.17
N PRO A 343 26.53 -13.32 -3.54
CA PRO A 343 27.57 -12.56 -2.86
C PRO A 343 27.07 -11.97 -1.52
N LEU A 344 27.98 -11.89 -0.54
CA LEU A 344 27.91 -10.96 0.57
C LEU A 344 28.42 -9.57 0.17
N ARG A 345 28.20 -8.55 1.02
CA ARG A 345 28.59 -7.15 0.73
C ARG A 345 30.10 -6.94 0.54
N ASP A 346 30.92 -7.83 1.09
CA ASP A 346 32.38 -7.86 0.94
C ASP A 346 32.84 -8.46 -0.40
N GLY A 347 31.92 -8.99 -1.20
CA GLY A 347 32.19 -9.61 -2.50
C GLY A 347 32.53 -11.10 -2.41
N GLU A 348 32.53 -11.70 -1.22
CA GLU A 348 32.66 -13.14 -1.07
C GLU A 348 31.34 -13.83 -1.44
N GLU A 349 31.41 -14.86 -2.28
CA GLU A 349 30.24 -15.61 -2.73
C GLU A 349 30.09 -16.91 -1.94
N TYR A 350 28.86 -17.22 -1.57
CA TYR A 350 28.52 -18.40 -0.80
C TYR A 350 27.35 -19.15 -1.43
N CYS A 351 27.27 -20.44 -1.16
CA CYS A 351 26.08 -21.22 -1.43
C CYS A 351 25.05 -21.00 -0.31
N TRP A 352 23.93 -20.37 -0.66
CA TRP A 352 22.84 -20.06 0.27
C TRP A 352 21.69 -21.04 0.16
N TYR A 353 21.19 -21.53 1.28
CA TYR A 353 20.01 -22.40 1.34
C TYR A 353 19.37 -22.42 2.73
N ILE A 354 18.22 -23.05 2.87
CA ILE A 354 17.50 -23.11 4.14
C ILE A 354 17.91 -24.36 4.93
N MET A 355 18.23 -24.16 6.21
CA MET A 355 18.39 -25.23 7.18
C MET A 355 17.43 -25.05 8.35
N ARG A 356 17.03 -26.15 8.97
CA ARG A 356 16.39 -26.16 10.28
C ARG A 356 17.45 -26.33 11.34
N ASN A 357 17.42 -25.48 12.36
CA ASN A 357 18.18 -25.66 13.58
C ASN A 357 17.24 -26.22 14.66
N ASP A 358 17.36 -27.51 14.99
CA ASP A 358 16.64 -28.12 16.10
C ASP A 358 17.63 -28.67 17.14
N PRO A 359 18.03 -27.84 18.13
CA PRO A 359 19.05 -28.23 19.08
C PRO A 359 18.53 -29.38 19.94
N ASN A 360 19.17 -30.55 19.81
CA ASN A 360 18.90 -31.73 20.62
C ASN A 360 20.06 -31.96 21.62
N PRO A 361 19.83 -32.73 22.70
CA PRO A 361 20.84 -32.91 23.74
C PRO A 361 22.18 -33.53 23.28
N ILE A 362 22.17 -34.23 22.14
CA ILE A 362 23.35 -34.94 21.60
C ILE A 362 24.01 -34.20 20.42
N ARG A 363 23.46 -33.05 20.00
CA ARG A 363 23.87 -32.16 18.90
C ARG A 363 23.97 -32.76 17.50
N GLU A 364 23.74 -34.06 17.36
CA GLU A 364 23.75 -34.76 16.08
C GLU A 364 22.47 -34.43 15.29
N GLY A 365 22.62 -33.97 14.05
CA GLY A 365 21.47 -33.53 13.23
C GLY A 365 20.85 -32.20 13.66
N GLU A 366 21.50 -31.46 14.57
CA GLU A 366 21.07 -30.13 15.03
C GLU A 366 20.79 -29.19 13.85
N TRP A 367 21.65 -29.22 12.83
CA TRP A 367 21.49 -28.48 11.59
C TRP A 367 21.18 -29.41 10.42
N THR A 368 19.94 -29.37 9.95
CA THR A 368 19.48 -30.21 8.83
C THR A 368 19.02 -29.35 7.66
N GLU A 369 19.57 -29.59 6.46
CA GLU A 369 19.10 -28.95 5.22
C GLU A 369 17.66 -29.41 4.93
N VAL A 370 16.77 -28.45 4.60
CA VAL A 370 15.36 -28.78 4.36
C VAL A 370 15.17 -29.50 3.02
N GLY A 371 14.12 -30.32 2.94
CA GLY A 371 13.71 -31.00 1.72
C GLY A 371 13.08 -30.07 0.69
N ALA A 372 12.88 -30.60 -0.53
CA ALA A 372 12.22 -29.89 -1.64
C ALA A 372 10.81 -29.38 -1.28
N ASP A 373 10.11 -30.09 -0.40
CA ASP A 373 8.76 -29.75 0.04
C ASP A 373 8.67 -28.37 0.70
N ILE A 374 9.69 -27.98 1.48
CA ILE A 374 9.73 -26.65 2.10
C ILE A 374 9.86 -25.55 1.03
N TYR A 375 10.65 -25.77 -0.02
CA TYR A 375 10.78 -24.80 -1.10
C TYR A 375 9.51 -24.72 -1.97
N GLU A 376 8.79 -25.83 -2.16
CA GLU A 376 7.48 -25.84 -2.82
C GLU A 376 6.43 -25.06 -2.00
N LYS A 377 6.44 -25.22 -0.67
CA LYS A 377 5.60 -24.44 0.25
C LYS A 377 5.97 -22.96 0.24
N MET A 378 7.26 -22.61 0.24
CA MET A 378 7.70 -21.23 0.07
C MET A 378 7.13 -20.63 -1.22
N ALA A 379 7.21 -21.35 -2.34
CA ALA A 379 6.65 -20.90 -3.61
C ALA A 379 5.12 -20.74 -3.55
N SER A 380 4.40 -21.64 -2.89
CA SER A 380 2.92 -21.58 -2.77
C SER A 380 2.43 -20.36 -1.97
N PHE A 381 3.28 -19.80 -1.11
CA PHE A 381 3.03 -18.57 -0.34
C PHE A 381 3.76 -17.34 -0.90
N GLY A 382 4.24 -17.40 -2.15
CA GLY A 382 4.82 -16.24 -2.84
C GLY A 382 6.28 -15.93 -2.51
N LEU A 383 7.00 -16.85 -1.86
CA LEU A 383 8.45 -16.79 -1.60
C LEU A 383 9.25 -17.66 -2.61
N GLY A 384 8.72 -17.83 -3.82
CA GLY A 384 9.32 -18.66 -4.87
C GLY A 384 10.49 -18.01 -5.60
N ASP A 385 10.53 -16.67 -5.66
CA ASP A 385 11.71 -15.91 -6.09
C ASP A 385 12.76 -15.88 -4.96
N ARG A 386 13.46 -17.00 -4.84
CA ARG A 386 14.42 -17.25 -3.76
C ARG A 386 15.62 -16.31 -3.82
N GLU A 387 16.08 -15.94 -5.00
CA GLU A 387 17.21 -15.01 -5.14
C GLU A 387 16.87 -13.66 -4.52
N THR A 388 15.74 -13.07 -4.91
CA THR A 388 15.30 -11.78 -4.38
C THR A 388 14.97 -11.88 -2.88
N TYR A 389 14.29 -12.95 -2.45
CA TYR A 389 13.99 -13.19 -1.04
C TYR A 389 15.26 -13.34 -0.18
N TYR A 390 16.23 -14.16 -0.61
CA TYR A 390 17.48 -14.36 0.14
C TYR A 390 18.32 -13.08 0.20
N LYS A 391 18.40 -12.32 -0.90
CA LYS A 391 19.08 -11.00 -0.90
C LYS A 391 18.46 -10.06 0.14
N ALA A 392 17.13 -10.03 0.25
CA ALA A 392 16.45 -9.19 1.25
C ALA A 392 16.75 -9.65 2.70
N VAL A 393 16.77 -10.96 2.94
CA VAL A 393 17.12 -11.54 4.25
C VAL A 393 18.58 -11.23 4.61
N ILE A 394 19.52 -11.39 3.67
CA ILE A 394 20.94 -11.08 3.84
C ILE A 394 21.12 -9.58 4.15
N ASP A 395 20.45 -8.68 3.41
CA ASP A 395 20.53 -7.24 3.70
C ASP A 395 20.01 -6.94 5.12
N CYS A 396 18.93 -7.55 5.58
CA CYS A 396 18.49 -7.35 6.96
C CYS A 396 19.57 -7.78 7.97
N ALA A 397 20.07 -9.02 7.84
CA ALA A 397 21.04 -9.59 8.76
C ALA A 397 22.33 -8.75 8.86
N LEU A 398 22.83 -8.22 7.74
CA LEU A 398 24.06 -7.42 7.70
C LEU A 398 23.90 -6.00 8.29
N ASN A 399 22.71 -5.39 8.21
CA ASN A 399 22.53 -4.00 8.63
C ASN A 399 21.89 -3.84 10.03
N LYS A 400 21.04 -4.79 10.42
CA LYS A 400 20.24 -4.72 11.66
C LYS A 400 20.29 -6.02 12.46
N GLY A 401 20.97 -7.06 11.97
CA GLY A 401 20.93 -8.40 12.58
C GLY A 401 19.54 -9.02 12.47
N ASP A 402 19.15 -9.81 13.48
CA ASP A 402 17.84 -10.48 13.54
C ASP A 402 16.71 -9.59 14.07
N SER A 403 16.77 -8.28 13.82
CA SER A 403 15.75 -7.33 14.29
C SER A 403 14.38 -7.70 13.76
N ASP A 404 13.37 -7.64 14.63
CA ASP A 404 11.96 -7.79 14.27
C ASP A 404 11.33 -6.51 13.72
N GLU A 405 12.10 -5.41 13.69
CA GLU A 405 11.62 -4.13 13.21
C GLU A 405 11.90 -3.90 11.73
N VAL A 406 10.82 -3.66 10.98
CA VAL A 406 10.90 -3.25 9.58
C VAL A 406 11.33 -1.79 9.51
N ASP A 407 12.29 -1.48 8.64
CA ASP A 407 12.73 -0.10 8.41
C ASP A 407 11.69 0.65 7.57
N THR A 408 10.82 1.40 8.23
CA THR A 408 9.80 2.24 7.60
C THR A 408 10.28 3.67 7.33
N SER A 409 11.52 4.02 7.69
CA SER A 409 12.03 5.39 7.58
C SER A 409 12.29 5.83 6.14
N ASN A 410 12.58 4.89 5.24
CA ASN A 410 12.94 5.14 3.85
C ASN A 410 12.21 4.20 2.89
N LEU A 411 10.87 4.18 2.94
CA LEU A 411 10.06 3.35 2.04
C LEU A 411 10.12 3.89 0.60
N VAL A 412 10.59 3.05 -0.32
CA VAL A 412 10.62 3.30 -1.77
C VAL A 412 9.58 2.42 -2.45
N GLN A 413 8.77 3.02 -3.34
CA GLN A 413 7.70 2.30 -4.02
C GLN A 413 8.28 1.24 -4.96
N GLY A 414 7.79 0.01 -4.83
CA GLY A 414 8.20 -1.14 -5.65
C GLY A 414 9.46 -1.85 -5.16
N GLU A 415 10.07 -1.40 -4.06
CA GLU A 415 11.22 -2.06 -3.44
C GLU A 415 10.80 -2.82 -2.17
N ILE A 416 11.60 -3.81 -1.76
CA ILE A 416 11.41 -4.53 -0.50
C ILE A 416 12.05 -3.69 0.62
N PRO A 417 11.28 -3.20 1.60
CA PRO A 417 11.86 -2.47 2.73
C PRO A 417 12.82 -3.34 3.52
N ARG A 418 13.89 -2.73 4.02
CA ARG A 418 14.89 -3.44 4.81
C ARG A 418 14.24 -4.08 6.03
N CYS A 419 14.63 -5.32 6.31
CA CYS A 419 14.10 -6.14 7.39
C CYS A 419 12.61 -6.48 7.32
N PHE A 420 11.95 -6.23 6.20
CA PHE A 420 10.64 -6.84 5.95
C PHE A 420 10.74 -8.37 6.07
N PHE A 421 11.73 -8.97 5.41
CA PHE A 421 12.12 -10.36 5.66
C PHE A 421 13.31 -10.41 6.60
N ASN A 422 13.11 -10.99 7.77
CA ASN A 422 14.08 -11.07 8.86
C ASN A 422 14.28 -12.53 9.34
N LEU A 423 14.19 -13.48 8.41
CA LEU A 423 14.60 -14.86 8.69
C LEU A 423 16.05 -14.84 9.18
N PRO A 424 16.39 -15.50 10.30
CA PRO A 424 17.76 -15.49 10.79
C PRO A 424 18.73 -16.03 9.74
N ALA A 425 19.83 -15.30 9.53
CA ALA A 425 20.85 -15.67 8.55
C ALA A 425 22.20 -15.88 9.24
N VAL A 426 22.85 -17.00 8.93
CA VAL A 426 24.08 -17.44 9.61
C VAL A 426 25.07 -18.09 8.65
N PHE A 427 26.34 -18.06 9.00
CA PHE A 427 27.33 -19.02 8.52
C PHE A 427 27.15 -20.34 9.25
N VAL A 428 27.18 -21.46 8.51
CA VAL A 428 27.26 -22.79 9.13
C VAL A 428 28.64 -23.39 8.87
N GLU A 429 29.30 -23.79 9.95
CA GLU A 429 30.66 -24.29 9.97
C GLU A 429 30.74 -25.56 10.82
N HIS A 430 31.78 -26.38 10.61
CA HIS A 430 32.08 -27.48 11.51
C HIS A 430 32.42 -26.95 12.91
N ASP A 431 31.84 -27.57 13.94
CA ASP A 431 32.08 -27.23 15.33
C ASP A 431 33.17 -28.13 15.94
N SER A 432 34.41 -27.66 15.86
CA SER A 432 35.57 -28.34 16.45
C SER A 432 35.71 -28.14 17.97
N SER A 433 34.83 -27.36 18.61
CA SER A 433 34.91 -27.08 20.05
C SER A 433 34.36 -28.23 20.91
N THR A 434 33.59 -29.13 20.30
CA THR A 434 32.98 -30.27 20.96
C THR A 434 33.67 -31.54 20.50
N GLY A 435 34.41 -32.21 21.40
CA GLY A 435 35.02 -33.50 21.07
C GLY A 435 33.96 -34.56 20.79
N CYS A 436 34.21 -35.46 19.84
CA CYS A 436 33.30 -36.52 19.40
C CYS A 436 32.95 -37.59 20.48
N GLY A 437 33.19 -37.32 21.76
CA GLY A 437 33.22 -38.35 22.79
C GLY A 437 34.35 -39.36 22.55
N SER A 438 34.19 -40.56 23.08
CA SER A 438 35.17 -41.65 22.94
C SER A 438 35.39 -42.02 21.45
N PRO A 439 36.64 -42.13 20.97
CA PRO A 439 36.96 -42.53 19.59
C PRO A 439 36.42 -43.90 19.15
N PHE A 440 35.93 -44.69 20.11
CA PHE A 440 35.41 -46.04 19.91
C PHE A 440 33.88 -46.09 19.73
N ASP A 441 33.17 -45.00 20.04
CA ASP A 441 31.70 -44.98 20.04
C ASP A 441 31.11 -44.21 18.85
N ARG A 442 31.81 -43.20 18.31
CA ARG A 442 31.34 -42.39 17.16
C ARG A 442 32.52 -41.86 16.33
N GLN A 443 32.72 -42.41 15.13
CA GLN A 443 33.78 -41.95 14.21
C GLN A 443 33.36 -40.74 13.34
N ASP A 444 32.07 -40.47 13.20
CA ASP A 444 31.53 -39.50 12.23
C ASP A 444 30.69 -38.37 12.89
N CYS A 445 31.18 -37.74 13.96
CA CYS A 445 30.46 -36.61 14.54
C CYS A 445 30.59 -35.36 13.67
N ASP A 446 29.61 -35.13 12.80
CA ASP A 446 29.44 -33.90 12.03
C ASP A 446 28.69 -32.83 12.85
N TYR A 447 29.32 -32.36 13.93
CA TYR A 447 28.78 -31.26 14.72
C TYR A 447 28.95 -29.95 13.96
N ARG A 448 27.89 -29.15 13.96
CA ARG A 448 27.81 -27.90 13.22
C ARG A 448 27.43 -26.77 14.16
N LYS A 449 27.98 -25.59 13.92
CA LYS A 449 27.62 -24.35 14.63
C LYS A 449 27.13 -23.30 13.62
N GLY A 450 26.18 -22.49 14.06
CA GLY A 450 25.74 -21.30 13.34
C GLY A 450 26.39 -20.05 13.91
N THR A 451 27.04 -19.24 13.07
CA THR A 451 27.61 -17.94 13.45
C THR A 451 26.83 -16.83 12.72
N PRO A 452 26.34 -15.78 13.40
CA PRO A 452 25.67 -14.65 12.74
C PRO A 452 26.57 -14.00 11.68
N LEU A 453 25.97 -13.38 10.64
CA LEU A 453 26.69 -12.72 9.54
C LEU A 453 27.39 -11.39 9.93
N LYS A 454 27.59 -11.11 11.22
CA LYS A 454 28.07 -9.80 11.73
C LYS A 454 29.58 -9.63 11.64
#